data_AF-A0A9E2A635-F1
#
_entry.id   AF-A0A9E2A635-F1
#
_cell.length_a   1.000
_cell.length_b   1.000
_cell.length_c   1.000
_cell.angle_alpha   90.00
_cell.angle_beta   90.00
_cell.angle_gamma   90.00
#
_symmetry.space_group_name_H-M   'P 1'
#
loop_
_entity.id
_entity.type
_entity.pdbx_description
1 polymer ?
#
loop_
_entity_poly.entity_id
_entity_poly.type
_entity_poly.pdbx_seq_one_letter_code
_entity_poly.pdbx_strand_id
1 'polypeptide(L)'
;MFAEITDYRMAVYSRNPPSHHLAAIALKSGVDGFVGIIYFWDRNRGTLPDAVITETNTSMHFFIDMLDSVVDLLRNESPVYLSAGDGTALLRTWDESVGEGEIPPP
;
A
#
# COMPACT_ATOMS: atom_id res chain seq x y z
N MET A 1 1.65 14.34 -2.81
CA MET A 1 0.71 13.85 -1.79
C MET A 1 1.48 13.16 -0.68
N PHE A 2 1.11 13.42 0.56
CA PHE A 2 1.64 12.72 1.74
C PHE A 2 0.49 12.50 2.72
N ALA A 3 0.18 11.26 3.07
CA ALA A 3 -0.93 10.92 3.95
C ALA A 3 -0.59 9.72 4.83
N GLU A 4 -0.90 9.82 6.12
CA GLU A 4 -0.86 8.68 7.04
C GLU A 4 -2.01 7.73 6.76
N ILE A 5 -1.73 6.43 6.71
CA ILE A 5 -2.73 5.39 6.51
C ILE A 5 -3.21 4.94 7.89
N THR A 6 -4.48 5.21 8.20
CA THR A 6 -5.09 4.89 9.50
C THR A 6 -6.10 3.74 9.43
N ASP A 7 -6.56 3.39 8.23
CA ASP A 7 -7.46 2.25 7.98
C ASP A 7 -7.24 1.73 6.55
N TYR A 8 -7.58 0.47 6.29
CA TYR A 8 -7.53 -0.12 4.96
C TYR A 8 -8.62 -1.17 4.75
N ARG A 9 -9.05 -1.37 3.50
CA ARG A 9 -10.00 -2.42 3.13
C ARG A 9 -9.44 -3.27 1.99
N MET A 10 -9.44 -4.58 2.17
CA MET A 10 -8.97 -5.53 1.17
C MET A 10 -10.13 -6.24 0.48
N ALA A 11 -10.02 -6.43 -0.83
CA ALA A 11 -10.88 -7.28 -1.64
C ALA A 11 -10.03 -8.28 -2.44
N VAL A 12 -10.45 -9.55 -2.47
CA VAL A 12 -9.81 -10.62 -3.24
C VAL A 12 -10.84 -11.21 -4.19
N TYR A 13 -10.47 -11.40 -5.45
CA TYR A 13 -11.38 -11.79 -6.53
C TYR A 13 -11.13 -13.25 -6.95
N SER A 14 -12.19 -14.06 -6.98
CA SER A 14 -12.09 -15.50 -7.33
C SER A 14 -12.03 -15.78 -8.84
N ARG A 15 -12.34 -14.79 -9.68
CA ARG A 15 -12.31 -14.90 -11.15
C ARG A 15 -11.91 -13.55 -11.73
N ASN A 16 -10.97 -13.57 -12.68
CA ASN A 16 -10.41 -12.40 -13.36
C ASN A 16 -11.55 -11.45 -13.80
N PRO A 17 -11.86 -10.37 -13.06
CA PRO A 17 -12.90 -9.43 -13.46
C PRO A 17 -12.45 -8.75 -14.77
N PRO A 18 -13.33 -8.05 -15.51
CA PRO A 18 -12.95 -7.35 -16.74
C PRO A 18 -11.71 -6.46 -16.59
N SER A 19 -11.39 -6.09 -15.35
CA SER A 19 -10.28 -5.24 -14.91
C SER A 19 -8.96 -5.96 -14.59
N HIS A 20 -8.82 -7.27 -14.84
CA HIS A 20 -7.58 -8.07 -14.83
C HIS A 20 -6.74 -8.11 -13.52
N HIS A 21 -7.18 -7.50 -12.41
CA HIS A 21 -6.51 -7.58 -11.11
C HIS A 21 -7.16 -8.63 -10.20
N LEU A 22 -6.34 -9.28 -9.36
CA LEU A 22 -6.70 -10.42 -8.51
C LEU A 22 -7.05 -10.01 -7.08
N ALA A 23 -6.50 -8.88 -6.61
CA ALA A 23 -6.86 -8.27 -5.34
C ALA A 23 -6.73 -6.75 -5.42
N ALA A 24 -7.37 -6.06 -4.48
CA ALA A 24 -7.20 -4.64 -4.28
C ALA A 24 -7.21 -4.29 -2.78
N ILE A 25 -6.41 -3.29 -2.39
CA ILE A 25 -6.43 -2.71 -1.06
C ILE A 25 -6.73 -1.21 -1.18
N ALA A 26 -7.87 -0.78 -0.65
CA ALA A 26 -8.18 0.63 -0.49
C ALA A 26 -7.51 1.16 0.79
N LEU A 27 -6.77 2.26 0.66
CA LEU A 27 -6.06 2.95 1.72
C LEU A 27 -6.86 4.17 2.18
N LYS A 28 -6.92 4.37 3.49
CA LYS A 28 -7.63 5.50 4.09
C LYS A 28 -6.77 6.26 5.09
N SER A 29 -7.04 7.54 5.19
CA SER A 29 -6.48 8.48 6.15
C SER A 29 -7.61 9.15 6.92
N GLY A 30 -7.52 9.13 8.26
CA GLY A 30 -8.60 9.58 9.13
C GLY A 30 -9.84 8.67 9.07
N VAL A 31 -11.00 9.22 9.48
CA VAL A 31 -12.23 8.44 9.69
C VAL A 31 -12.77 7.82 8.40
N ASP A 32 -12.65 8.49 7.25
CA ASP A 32 -13.13 7.96 5.95
C ASP A 32 -12.40 8.57 4.72
N GLY A 33 -11.26 9.23 4.91
CA GLY A 33 -10.54 9.86 3.82
C GLY A 33 -9.88 8.82 2.93
N PHE A 34 -10.52 8.41 1.83
CA PHE A 34 -9.86 7.56 0.84
C PHE A 34 -8.69 8.32 0.21
N VAL A 35 -7.48 7.76 0.31
CA VAL A 35 -6.24 8.40 -0.17
C VAL A 35 -5.56 7.61 -1.29
N GLY A 36 -5.87 6.33 -1.43
CA GLY A 36 -5.27 5.52 -2.46
C GLY A 36 -5.84 4.12 -2.60
N ILE A 37 -5.46 3.45 -3.67
CA ILE A 37 -5.77 2.04 -3.91
C ILE A 37 -4.54 1.33 -4.44
N ILE A 38 -4.35 0.10 -3.98
CA ILE A 38 -3.30 -0.79 -4.46
C ILE A 38 -3.99 -1.91 -5.23
N TYR A 39 -3.64 -2.07 -6.51
CA TYR A 39 -4.11 -3.17 -7.33
C TYR A 39 -3.03 -4.25 -7.45
N PHE A 40 -3.43 -5.50 -7.25
CA PHE A 40 -2.56 -6.65 -7.35
C PHE A 40 -2.88 -7.46 -8.60
N TRP A 41 -1.87 -7.67 -9.44
CA TRP A 41 -2.01 -8.25 -10.77
C TRP A 41 -1.36 -9.63 -10.84
N ASP A 42 -1.85 -10.46 -11.75
CA ASP A 42 -1.22 -11.73 -12.09
C ASP A 42 0.21 -11.51 -12.63
N ARG A 43 1.16 -12.35 -12.20
CA ARG A 43 2.55 -12.31 -12.65
C ARG A 43 2.69 -12.53 -14.17
N ASN A 44 1.77 -13.28 -14.76
CA ASN A 44 1.72 -13.57 -16.19
C ASN A 44 1.34 -12.34 -17.05
N ARG A 45 0.93 -11.23 -16.43
CA ARG A 45 0.64 -9.97 -17.14
C ARG A 45 1.90 -9.36 -17.79
N GLY A 46 3.09 -9.72 -17.31
CA GLY A 46 4.37 -9.22 -17.83
C GLY A 46 4.71 -7.82 -17.31
N THR A 47 3.90 -6.81 -17.64
CA THR A 47 4.09 -5.42 -17.19
C THR A 47 2.92 -4.90 -16.37
N LEU A 48 3.24 -4.07 -15.36
CA LEU A 48 2.27 -3.38 -14.55
C LEU A 48 1.93 -2.01 -15.16
N PRO A 49 0.70 -1.50 -14.97
CA PRO A 49 0.40 -0.10 -15.25
C PRO A 49 1.26 0.82 -14.39
N ASP A 50 1.51 2.04 -14.89
CA ASP A 50 2.12 3.10 -14.08
C ASP A 50 1.18 3.51 -12.93
N ALA A 51 1.78 4.05 -11.86
CA ALA A 51 1.00 4.65 -10.79
C ALA A 51 0.23 5.87 -11.31
N VAL A 52 -1.05 6.00 -10.92
CA VAL A 52 -1.83 7.21 -11.20
C VAL A 52 -1.84 8.06 -9.94
N ILE A 53 -1.29 9.26 -10.05
CA ILE A 53 -1.19 10.18 -8.92
C ILE A 53 -2.02 11.42 -9.24
N THR A 54 -3.08 11.65 -8.48
CA THR A 54 -3.89 12.87 -8.54
C THR A 54 -3.79 13.62 -7.21
N GLU A 55 -4.37 14.83 -7.16
CA GLU A 55 -4.43 15.61 -5.92
C GLU A 55 -5.21 14.90 -4.80
N THR A 56 -6.15 14.02 -5.16
CA THR A 56 -7.12 13.41 -4.24
C THR A 56 -6.99 11.90 -4.11
N ASN A 57 -6.28 11.23 -5.02
CA ASN A 57 -6.16 9.78 -5.02
C ASN A 57 -4.85 9.32 -5.66
N THR A 58 -4.28 8.24 -5.13
CA THR A 58 -3.14 7.54 -5.72
C THR A 58 -3.47 6.07 -6.01
N SER A 59 -3.26 5.60 -7.24
CA SER A 59 -3.27 4.17 -7.55
C SER A 59 -1.85 3.61 -7.65
N MET A 60 -1.60 2.52 -6.94
CA MET A 60 -0.37 1.74 -7.02
C MET A 60 -0.68 0.37 -7.63
N HIS A 61 0.30 -0.20 -8.30
CA HIS A 61 0.16 -1.47 -9.00
C HIS A 61 1.32 -2.38 -8.57
N PHE A 62 1.00 -3.55 -8.05
CA PHE A 62 1.99 -4.59 -7.70
C PHE A 62 1.58 -5.93 -8.30
N PHE A 63 2.52 -6.86 -8.38
CA PHE A 63 2.18 -8.25 -8.64
C PHE A 63 1.60 -8.90 -7.37
N ILE A 64 0.80 -9.94 -7.55
CA ILE A 64 0.06 -10.61 -6.47
C ILE A 64 0.95 -11.25 -5.40
N ASP A 65 2.20 -11.58 -5.75
CA ASP A 65 3.23 -12.07 -4.82
C ASP A 65 3.63 -11.05 -3.75
N MET A 66 3.38 -9.75 -3.98
CA MET A 66 3.60 -8.69 -2.99
C MET A 66 2.43 -8.51 -2.01
N LEU A 67 1.31 -9.20 -2.20
CA LEU A 67 0.09 -8.99 -1.39
C LEU A 67 0.36 -9.20 0.10
N ASP A 68 0.98 -10.34 0.44
CA ASP A 68 1.25 -10.68 1.85
C ASP A 68 2.19 -9.67 2.49
N SER A 69 3.27 -9.27 1.80
CA SER A 69 4.20 -8.25 2.30
C SER A 69 3.54 -6.88 2.50
N VAL A 70 2.65 -6.47 1.60
CA VAL A 70 1.91 -5.20 1.76
C VAL A 70 0.92 -5.28 2.92
N VAL A 71 0.23 -6.41 3.08
CA VAL A 71 -0.68 -6.62 4.21
C VAL A 71 0.08 -6.66 5.54
N ASP A 72 1.23 -7.32 5.59
CA ASP A 72 2.09 -7.36 6.77
C ASP A 72 2.59 -5.97 7.15
N LEU A 73 3.04 -5.17 6.17
CA LEU A 73 3.41 -3.77 6.39
C LEU A 73 2.24 -2.98 7.00
N LEU A 74 1.04 -3.08 6.41
CA LEU A 74 -0.14 -2.33 6.86
C LEU A 74 -0.70 -2.80 8.22
N ARG A 75 -0.41 -4.04 8.64
CA ARG A 75 -0.90 -4.61 9.90
C ARG A 75 0.07 -4.44 11.06
N ASN A 76 1.36 -4.58 10.78
CA ASN A 76 2.37 -4.75 11.82
C ASN A 76 3.20 -3.49 12.03
N GLU A 77 3.29 -2.61 11.03
CA GLU A 77 3.98 -1.33 11.17
C GLU A 77 2.99 -0.20 11.47
N SER A 78 3.41 0.72 12.34
CA SER A 78 2.66 1.95 12.62
C SER A 78 3.62 3.02 13.13
N PRO A 79 3.64 4.23 12.54
CA PRO A 79 2.78 4.70 11.45
C PRO A 79 3.26 4.27 10.05
N VAL A 80 2.31 4.07 9.13
CA VAL A 80 2.58 3.86 7.69
C VAL A 80 2.03 5.03 6.88
N TYR A 81 2.80 5.51 5.92
CA TYR A 81 2.46 6.65 5.07
C TYR A 81 2.39 6.26 3.60
N LEU A 82 1.40 6.82 2.90
CA LEU A 82 1.39 6.93 1.46
C LEU A 82 2.10 8.22 1.05
N SER A 83 3.18 8.09 0.29
CA SER A 83 3.90 9.20 -0.31
C SER A 83 3.83 9.08 -1.83
N ALA A 84 3.36 10.12 -2.52
CA ALA A 84 3.25 10.13 -3.96
C ALA A 84 3.67 11.48 -4.55
N GLY A 85 4.53 11.46 -5.56
CA GLY A 85 5.09 12.63 -6.23
C GLY A 85 6.09 12.22 -7.31
N ASP A 86 6.37 13.10 -8.26
CA ASP A 86 7.38 12.90 -9.32
C ASP A 86 7.27 11.55 -10.06
N GLY A 87 6.04 11.13 -10.34
CA GLY A 87 5.74 9.88 -11.05
C GLY A 87 5.90 8.61 -10.20
N THR A 88 6.20 8.73 -8.91
CA THR A 88 6.40 7.61 -7.99
C THR A 88 5.39 7.65 -6.85
N ALA A 89 4.87 6.49 -6.47
CA ALA A 89 4.05 6.30 -5.29
C ALA A 89 4.64 5.15 -4.45
N LEU A 90 4.74 5.36 -3.14
CA LEU A 90 5.34 4.40 -2.22
C LEU A 90 4.60 4.37 -0.88
N LEU A 91 4.60 3.18 -0.27
CA LEU A 91 4.31 2.99 1.14
C LEU A 91 5.62 3.09 1.92
N ARG A 92 5.64 3.84 3.01
CA ARG A 92 6.82 3.95 3.89
C ARG A 92 6.43 3.97 5.36
N THR A 93 7.31 3.42 6.18
CA THR A 93 7.33 3.66 7.63
C THR A 93 8.08 4.96 7.94
N TRP A 94 8.08 5.38 9.21
CA TRP A 94 8.93 6.47 9.66
C TRP A 94 10.38 6.00 9.87
N ASP A 95 11.35 6.91 9.75
CA ASP A 95 12.74 6.63 10.06
C ASP A 95 12.91 6.52 11.59
N GLU A 96 13.01 5.30 12.11
CA GLU A 96 13.51 5.07 13.46
C GLU A 96 15.04 4.92 13.44
N SER A 97 15.71 5.48 14.44
CA SER A 97 17.12 5.18 14.68
C SER A 97 17.25 3.72 15.09
N VAL A 98 17.94 2.91 14.29
CA VAL A 98 18.27 1.52 14.68
C VAL A 98 19.08 1.54 15.99
N GLY A 99 18.59 0.88 17.05
CA GLY A 99 19.35 0.64 18.30
C GLY A 99 18.86 1.29 19.60
N GLU A 100 17.67 1.89 19.67
CA GLU A 100 17.16 2.51 20.91
C GLU A 100 16.24 1.59 21.76
N GLY A 101 15.95 0.37 21.29
CA GLY A 101 14.85 -0.46 21.82
C GLY A 101 15.21 -1.59 22.80
N GLU A 102 16.48 -1.95 22.98
CA GLU A 102 16.86 -3.00 23.94
C GLU A 102 17.55 -2.37 25.14
N ILE A 103 16.77 -1.97 26.15
CA ILE A 103 17.31 -1.90 27.51
C ILE A 103 17.49 -3.36 27.95
N PRO A 104 18.72 -3.87 28.10
CA PRO A 104 18.90 -5.23 28.58
C PRO A 104 18.25 -5.37 29.96
N PRO A 105 17.62 -6.52 30.26
CA PRO A 105 17.02 -6.75 31.57
C PRO A 105 18.10 -6.59 32.67
N PRO A 106 17.71 -6.15 33.87
CA PRO A 106 18.64 -5.90 34.97
C PRO A 106 19.44 -7.14 35.38
#